data_AF-A0A5C8L8H5-F1
#
_entry.id   AF-A0A5C8L8H5-F1
#
_cell.length_a   1.000
_cell.length_b   1.000
_cell.length_c   1.000
_cell.angle_alpha   90.00
_cell.angle_beta   90.00
_cell.angle_gamma   90.00
#
_symmetry.space_group_name_H-M   'P 1'
#
loop_
_entity.id
_entity.type
_entity.pdbx_description
1 polymer ?
#
loop_
_entity_poly.entity_id
_entity_poly.type
_entity_poly.pdbx_seq_one_letter_code
_entity_poly.pdbx_strand_id
1 'polypeptide(L)'
;MKKILTAGLALFLSLSAWAQEEDFKHSEVKLNIANTIAIASVEVGYEYFFGYDQAIDVEVLINDRINYHSEKGSRDFNTNSLKLGYVYYFGLEMPGSGVYINPFLKYRFGEFEEKVTKAVEGNDIRVKQVTDMDSFMIGIGAGYKWNFNDRFVIGPYANIARNFSDEVKDRFSSVEFNAGLSIGYRF
;
A
#
# COMPACT_ATOMS: atom_id res chain seq x y z
N MET A 1 23.19 25.33 -23.20
CA MET A 1 22.40 25.83 -22.05
C MET A 1 21.01 26.31 -22.45
N LYS A 2 20.86 27.30 -23.37
CA LYS A 2 19.55 27.81 -23.79
C LYS A 2 18.59 26.72 -24.31
N LYS A 3 19.07 25.80 -25.16
CA LYS A 3 18.27 24.69 -25.72
C LYS A 3 17.74 23.68 -24.68
N ILE A 4 18.48 23.48 -23.58
CA ILE A 4 18.09 22.56 -22.50
C ILE A 4 17.01 23.23 -21.63
N LEU A 5 17.15 24.53 -21.36
CA LEU A 5 16.11 25.32 -20.68
C LEU A 5 14.82 25.37 -21.51
N THR A 6 14.91 25.53 -22.83
CA THR A 6 13.72 25.57 -23.70
C THR A 6 13.03 24.20 -23.77
N ALA A 7 13.79 23.10 -23.79
CA ALA A 7 13.23 21.76 -23.75
C ALA A 7 12.56 21.44 -22.40
N GLY A 8 13.18 21.84 -21.28
CA GLY A 8 12.59 21.72 -19.95
C GLY A 8 11.31 22.53 -19.79
N LEU A 9 11.29 23.77 -20.30
CA LEU A 9 10.10 24.63 -20.27
C LEU A 9 8.98 24.07 -21.16
N ALA A 10 9.30 23.50 -22.32
CA ALA A 10 8.33 22.83 -23.19
C ALA A 10 7.74 21.57 -22.54
N LEU A 11 8.56 20.78 -21.82
CA LEU A 11 8.10 19.64 -21.00
C LEU A 11 7.16 20.11 -19.89
N PHE A 12 7.50 21.16 -19.14
CA PHE A 12 6.64 21.73 -18.10
C PHE A 12 5.33 22.29 -18.65
N LEU A 13 5.36 22.99 -19.80
CA LEU A 13 4.16 23.52 -20.44
C LEU A 13 3.27 22.41 -21.02
N SER A 14 3.87 21.30 -21.48
CA SER A 14 3.11 20.13 -21.94
C SER A 14 2.38 19.41 -20.81
N LEU A 15 2.89 19.44 -19.57
CA LEU A 15 2.20 18.87 -18.40
C LEU A 15 0.94 19.66 -18.03
N SER A 16 0.94 20.98 -18.24
CA SER A 16 -0.22 21.85 -18.00
C SER A 16 -1.31 21.80 -19.07
N ALA A 17 -1.04 21.20 -20.24
CA ALA A 17 -2.01 21.10 -21.34
C ALA A 17 -2.99 19.92 -21.20
N TRP A 18 -2.80 19.05 -20.20
CA TRP A 18 -3.69 17.92 -19.88
C TRP A 18 -4.78 18.26 -18.86
N ALA A 19 -4.85 19.51 -18.39
CA ALA A 19 -5.96 19.99 -17.57
C ALA A 19 -7.19 20.31 -18.46
N GLN A 20 -7.71 19.31 -19.17
CA GLN A 20 -9.10 19.37 -19.59
C GLN A 20 -9.94 19.23 -18.33
N GLU A 21 -10.86 20.16 -18.12
CA GLU A 21 -11.76 20.24 -16.97
C GLU A 21 -12.67 19.00 -17.00
N GLU A 22 -12.26 17.92 -16.33
CA GLU A 22 -13.09 16.76 -16.12
C GLU A 22 -14.09 17.07 -15.01
N ASP A 23 -15.39 16.87 -15.26
CA ASP A 23 -16.49 17.17 -14.32
C ASP A 23 -16.61 16.07 -13.25
N PHE A 24 -15.49 15.77 -12.59
CA PHE A 24 -15.45 14.86 -11.46
C PHE A 24 -14.37 15.25 -10.45
N LYS A 25 -14.49 14.68 -9.26
CA LYS A 25 -13.60 14.99 -8.15
C LYS A 25 -12.29 14.22 -8.24
N HIS A 26 -11.19 14.94 -8.14
CA HIS A 26 -9.87 14.39 -8.38
C HIS A 26 -9.22 13.77 -7.14
N SER A 27 -9.71 14.03 -5.93
CA SER A 27 -9.02 13.64 -4.71
C SER A 27 -9.88 12.73 -3.84
N GLU A 28 -9.31 11.65 -3.34
CA GLU A 28 -10.01 10.71 -2.46
C GLU A 28 -9.11 10.31 -1.28
N VAL A 29 -9.65 10.39 -0.07
CA VAL A 29 -9.05 9.80 1.12
C VAL A 29 -9.75 8.49 1.46
N LYS A 30 -9.01 7.47 1.85
CA LYS A 30 -9.54 6.14 2.15
C LYS A 30 -8.92 5.49 3.37
N LEU A 31 -9.68 4.61 4.01
CA LEU A 31 -9.27 3.83 5.18
C LEU A 31 -9.57 2.36 4.94
N ASN A 32 -8.65 1.46 5.31
CA ASN A 32 -8.92 0.03 5.35
C ASN A 32 -9.43 -0.40 6.72
N ILE A 33 -10.75 -0.50 6.85
CA ILE A 33 -11.37 -0.86 8.13
C ILE A 33 -11.21 -2.36 8.43
N ALA A 34 -11.14 -3.21 7.38
CA ALA A 34 -11.02 -4.65 7.57
C ALA A 34 -9.72 -5.03 8.28
N ASN A 35 -8.58 -4.45 7.87
CA ASN A 35 -7.29 -4.74 8.51
C ASN A 35 -7.18 -4.12 9.91
N THR A 36 -7.83 -2.97 10.15
CA THR A 36 -7.92 -2.40 11.51
C THR A 36 -8.63 -3.37 12.46
N ILE A 37 -9.73 -3.99 12.01
CA ILE A 37 -10.47 -4.96 12.82
C ILE A 37 -9.70 -6.28 12.96
N ALA A 38 -9.16 -6.80 11.85
CA ALA A 38 -8.58 -8.14 11.80
C ALA A 38 -7.21 -8.23 12.49
N ILE A 39 -6.38 -7.19 12.33
CA ILE A 39 -4.97 -7.21 12.75
C ILE A 39 -4.53 -5.91 13.42
N ALA A 40 -5.43 -5.01 13.81
CA ALA A 40 -5.07 -3.73 14.43
C ALA A 40 -4.05 -2.90 13.61
N SER A 41 -4.08 -3.06 12.28
CA SER A 41 -3.31 -2.27 11.32
C SER A 41 -4.18 -1.10 10.84
N VAL A 42 -3.67 0.12 10.97
CA VAL A 42 -4.37 1.32 10.49
C VAL A 42 -3.77 1.73 9.16
N GLU A 43 -4.57 1.64 8.10
CA GLU A 43 -4.12 1.95 6.74
C GLU A 43 -4.90 3.15 6.23
N VAL A 44 -4.17 4.20 5.89
CA VAL A 44 -4.70 5.47 5.37
C VAL A 44 -4.16 5.68 3.97
N GLY A 45 -5.05 5.82 3.01
CA GLY A 45 -4.74 6.05 1.61
C GLY A 45 -5.19 7.41 1.12
N TYR A 46 -4.47 7.93 0.14
CA TYR A 46 -4.85 9.06 -0.69
C TYR A 46 -4.72 8.67 -2.16
N GLU A 47 -5.76 8.94 -2.93
CA GLU A 47 -5.81 8.64 -4.35
C GLU A 47 -6.09 9.92 -5.13
N TYR A 48 -5.28 10.19 -6.14
CA TYR A 48 -5.41 11.34 -7.03
C TYR A 48 -5.70 10.87 -8.46
N PHE A 49 -6.89 11.19 -8.94
CA PHE A 49 -7.34 10.90 -10.30
C PHE A 49 -6.80 11.97 -11.24
N PHE A 50 -6.08 11.56 -12.28
CA PHE A 50 -5.61 12.45 -13.35
C PHE A 50 -6.24 12.09 -14.71
N GLY A 51 -7.20 11.17 -14.69
CA GLY A 51 -8.09 10.83 -15.78
C GLY A 51 -9.28 10.05 -15.22
N TYR A 52 -10.34 9.94 -16.00
CA TYR A 52 -11.57 9.23 -15.60
C TYR A 52 -11.33 7.79 -15.10
N ASP A 53 -10.36 7.09 -15.68
CA ASP A 53 -10.03 5.69 -15.41
C ASP A 53 -8.67 5.50 -14.71
N GLN A 54 -7.98 6.58 -14.34
CA GLN A 54 -6.57 6.53 -13.92
C GLN A 54 -6.27 7.37 -12.70
N ALA A 55 -5.50 6.79 -11.79
CA ALA A 55 -5.10 7.47 -10.56
C ALA A 55 -3.70 7.07 -10.07
N ILE A 56 -3.12 7.93 -9.23
CA ILE A 56 -1.98 7.60 -8.36
C ILE A 56 -2.52 7.38 -6.96
N ASP A 57 -2.04 6.32 -6.32
CA ASP A 57 -2.42 5.90 -4.98
C ASP A 57 -1.21 5.93 -4.05
N VAL A 58 -1.35 6.56 -2.89
CA VAL A 58 -0.35 6.58 -1.81
C VAL A 58 -1.00 6.11 -0.53
N GLU A 59 -0.42 5.09 0.10
CA GLU A 59 -0.94 4.54 1.36
C GLU A 59 0.14 4.50 2.44
N VAL A 60 -0.24 4.87 3.65
CA VAL A 60 0.54 4.70 4.87
C VAL A 60 -0.12 3.60 5.69
N LEU A 61 0.65 2.58 6.04
CA LEU A 61 0.19 1.45 6.86
C LEU A 61 0.92 1.50 8.20
N ILE A 62 0.17 1.74 9.27
CA ILE A 62 0.67 1.80 10.64
C ILE A 62 0.40 0.45 11.30
N ASN A 63 1.41 -0.10 11.98
CA ASN A 63 1.35 -1.46 12.53
C ASN A 63 1.10 -2.52 11.43
N ASP A 64 1.84 -2.40 10.34
CA ASP A 64 1.69 -3.23 9.15
C ASP A 64 2.23 -4.64 9.39
N ARG A 65 1.35 -5.63 9.45
CA ARG A 65 1.72 -7.03 9.70
C ARG A 65 1.87 -7.84 8.41
N ILE A 66 3.05 -8.44 8.23
CA ILE A 66 3.31 -9.35 7.10
C ILE A 66 2.33 -10.52 7.11
N ASN A 67 1.62 -10.77 6.00
CA ASN A 67 0.76 -11.94 5.80
C ASN A 67 -0.22 -12.24 6.96
N TYR A 68 -0.76 -11.22 7.64
CA TYR A 68 -1.67 -11.40 8.79
C TYR A 68 -1.10 -12.24 9.94
N HIS A 69 0.23 -12.27 10.10
CA HIS A 69 0.84 -12.94 11.24
C HIS A 69 0.33 -12.33 12.55
N SER A 70 -0.12 -13.17 13.49
CA SER A 70 -0.63 -12.70 14.77
C SER A 70 0.51 -12.42 15.77
N GLU A 71 0.35 -11.38 16.58
CA GLU A 71 1.16 -11.08 17.77
C GLU A 71 0.84 -11.98 19.00
N LYS A 72 0.45 -13.24 18.77
CA LYS A 72 0.22 -14.15 19.91
C LYS A 72 1.55 -14.49 20.58
N GLY A 73 1.60 -14.33 21.90
CA GLY A 73 2.71 -14.74 22.76
C GLY A 73 3.72 -13.61 22.99
N SER A 74 4.96 -13.84 22.58
CA SER A 74 6.09 -12.92 22.73
C SER A 74 6.45 -12.16 21.44
N ARG A 75 5.58 -12.24 20.43
CA ARG A 75 5.78 -11.68 19.10
C ARG A 75 5.23 -10.26 19.05
N ASP A 76 6.06 -9.32 18.65
CA ASP A 76 5.73 -7.90 18.58
C ASP A 76 6.12 -7.36 17.20
N PHE A 77 5.19 -6.69 16.53
CA PHE A 77 5.44 -6.02 15.25
C PHE A 77 5.41 -4.52 15.49
N ASN A 78 6.55 -3.86 15.37
CA ASN A 78 6.65 -2.42 15.33
C ASN A 78 7.08 -1.98 13.95
N THR A 79 6.18 -2.20 12.99
CA THR A 79 6.44 -2.02 11.56
C THR A 79 5.45 -1.07 10.94
N ASN A 80 5.94 -0.23 10.04
CA ASN A 80 5.13 0.69 9.25
C ASN A 80 5.53 0.57 7.79
N SER A 81 4.63 0.94 6.89
CA SER A 81 4.92 0.92 5.46
C SER A 81 4.40 2.13 4.73
N LEU A 82 5.09 2.45 3.64
CA LEU A 82 4.64 3.37 2.60
C LEU A 82 4.41 2.58 1.32
N LYS A 83 3.28 2.80 0.66
CA LYS A 83 2.93 2.21 -0.63
C LYS A 83 2.65 3.32 -1.63
N LEU A 84 3.17 3.17 -2.85
CA LEU A 84 2.90 4.03 -3.99
C LEU A 84 2.46 3.15 -5.16
N GLY A 85 1.29 3.41 -5.72
CA GLY A 85 0.75 2.64 -6.84
C GLY A 85 0.16 3.51 -7.93
N TYR A 86 0.10 2.94 -9.13
CA TYR A 86 -0.73 3.45 -10.22
C TYR A 86 -2.01 2.61 -10.26
N VAL A 87 -3.16 3.23 -10.49
CA VAL A 87 -4.46 2.53 -10.53
C VAL A 87 -5.08 2.73 -11.91
N TYR A 88 -5.54 1.63 -12.49
CA TYR A 88 -6.34 1.64 -13.72
C TYR A 88 -7.70 0.99 -13.48
N TYR A 89 -8.77 1.74 -13.72
CA TYR A 89 -10.16 1.33 -13.57
C TYR A 89 -10.75 0.89 -14.90
N PHE A 90 -11.50 -0.21 -14.89
CA PHE A 90 -12.19 -0.71 -16.07
C PHE A 90 -13.67 -0.28 -16.11
N GLY A 91 -14.19 0.36 -15.06
CA GLY A 91 -15.54 0.91 -15.04
C GLY A 91 -15.63 2.17 -15.90
N LEU A 92 -16.67 2.25 -16.73
CA LEU A 92 -16.88 3.35 -17.67
C LEU A 92 -18.02 4.28 -17.27
N GLU A 93 -18.81 3.91 -16.25
CA GLU A 93 -20.04 4.63 -15.87
C GLU A 93 -19.78 5.74 -14.84
N MET A 94 -18.81 5.54 -13.96
CA MET A 94 -18.39 6.52 -12.96
C MET A 94 -16.86 6.59 -12.87
N PRO A 95 -16.30 7.78 -12.61
CA PRO A 95 -14.86 7.96 -12.50
C PRO A 95 -14.31 7.12 -11.36
N GLY A 96 -13.20 6.43 -11.60
CA GLY A 96 -12.57 5.57 -10.60
C GLY A 96 -13.53 4.55 -10.01
N SER A 97 -14.27 3.80 -10.83
CA SER A 97 -15.24 2.81 -10.38
C SER A 97 -15.07 1.46 -11.08
N GLY A 98 -15.72 0.44 -10.54
CA GLY A 98 -15.70 -0.91 -11.09
C GLY A 98 -14.43 -1.69 -10.73
N VAL A 99 -14.14 -2.71 -11.54
CA VAL A 99 -12.91 -3.52 -11.41
C VAL A 99 -11.71 -2.62 -11.67
N TYR A 100 -10.62 -2.82 -10.92
CA TYR A 100 -9.36 -2.12 -11.16
C TYR A 100 -8.15 -3.02 -10.94
N ILE A 101 -7.01 -2.59 -11.49
CA ILE A 101 -5.68 -3.13 -11.18
C ILE A 101 -4.79 -2.03 -10.60
N ASN A 102 -3.84 -2.42 -9.77
CA ASN A 102 -2.94 -1.51 -9.08
C ASN A 102 -1.52 -2.09 -8.99
N PRO A 103 -0.65 -1.94 -9.99
CA PRO A 103 0.78 -2.16 -9.79
C PRO A 103 1.33 -1.15 -8.77
N PHE A 104 2.14 -1.62 -7.83
CA PHE A 104 2.66 -0.76 -6.75
C PHE A 104 4.06 -1.12 -6.30
N LEU A 105 4.70 -0.13 -5.66
CA LEU A 105 5.89 -0.25 -4.85
C LEU A 105 5.49 -0.10 -3.38
N LYS A 106 6.12 -0.87 -2.51
CA LYS A 106 5.94 -0.75 -1.06
C LYS A 106 7.30 -0.80 -0.38
N TYR A 107 7.48 0.04 0.63
CA TYR A 107 8.63 -0.02 1.52
C TYR A 107 8.11 -0.17 2.95
N ARG A 108 8.49 -1.27 3.60
CA ARG A 108 8.26 -1.51 5.02
C ARG A 108 9.52 -1.16 5.78
N PHE A 109 9.36 -0.62 6.97
CA PHE A 109 10.45 -0.35 7.90
C PHE A 109 10.03 -0.62 9.34
N GLY A 110 11.02 -0.83 10.20
CA GLY A 110 10.85 -1.13 11.62
C GLY A 110 11.30 -2.53 11.98
N GLU A 111 10.82 -3.05 13.11
CA GLU A 111 11.37 -4.27 13.71
C GLU A 111 10.28 -5.28 14.05
N PHE A 112 10.64 -6.56 13.91
CA PHE A 112 9.89 -7.67 14.47
C PHE A 112 10.68 -8.28 15.61
N GLU A 113 10.05 -8.42 16.78
CA GLU A 113 10.69 -8.97 17.97
C GLU A 113 9.98 -10.24 18.42
N GLU A 114 10.76 -11.25 18.82
CA GLU A 114 10.23 -12.45 19.45
C GLU A 114 11.16 -13.01 20.52
N LYS A 115 10.59 -13.70 21.51
CA LYS A 115 11.39 -14.48 22.48
C LYS A 115 11.52 -15.92 22.01
N VAL A 116 12.74 -16.33 21.67
CA VAL A 116 13.07 -17.70 21.27
C VAL A 116 13.88 -18.40 22.36
N THR A 117 13.68 -19.71 22.52
CA THR A 117 14.52 -20.53 23.39
C THR A 117 15.73 -21.00 22.59
N LYS A 118 16.93 -20.70 23.07
CA LYS A 118 18.19 -21.24 22.53
C LYS A 118 18.82 -22.16 23.57
N ALA A 119 19.24 -23.34 23.13
CA ALA A 119 20.04 -24.25 23.95
C ALA A 119 21.50 -23.77 23.91
N VAL A 120 22.01 -23.31 25.05
CA VAL A 120 23.42 -22.92 25.23
C VAL A 120 23.98 -23.80 26.34
N GLU A 121 24.99 -24.61 26.01
CA GLU A 121 25.67 -25.51 26.96
C GLU A 121 24.72 -26.45 27.73
N GLY A 122 23.64 -26.90 27.09
CA GLY A 122 22.66 -27.82 27.71
C GLY A 122 21.60 -27.14 28.58
N ASN A 123 21.60 -25.81 28.67
CA ASN A 123 20.54 -25.04 29.33
C ASN A 123 19.67 -24.29 28.31
N ASP A 124 18.37 -24.26 28.56
CA ASP A 124 17.40 -23.49 27.77
C ASP A 124 17.37 -22.04 28.24
N ILE A 125 17.86 -21.12 27.39
CA ILE A 125 17.84 -19.68 27.66
C ILE A 125 16.85 -19.01 26.72
N ARG A 126 15.94 -18.21 27.28
CA ARG A 126 15.05 -17.35 26.49
C ARG A 126 15.82 -16.10 26.08
N VAL A 127 16.03 -15.93 24.78
CA VAL A 127 16.67 -14.74 24.20
C VAL A 127 15.67 -13.97 23.35
N LYS A 128 15.84 -12.65 23.33
CA LYS A 128 15.12 -11.78 22.42
C LYS A 128 15.81 -11.85 21.06
N GLN A 129 15.07 -12.25 20.03
CA GLN A 129 15.48 -12.19 18.64
C GLN A 129 14.76 -11.00 18.00
N VAL A 130 15.53 -10.15 17.35
CA VAL A 130 15.05 -8.99 16.60
C VAL A 130 15.35 -9.26 15.13
N THR A 131 14.40 -8.95 14.26
CA THR A 131 14.51 -9.03 12.81
C THR A 131 14.22 -7.65 12.26
N ASP A 132 15.16 -7.12 11.46
CA ASP A 132 14.96 -5.90 10.70
C ASP A 132 13.94 -6.16 9.59
N MET A 133 12.86 -5.38 9.61
CA MET A 133 11.74 -5.51 8.68
C MET A 133 11.85 -4.55 7.50
N ASP A 134 12.94 -3.79 7.42
CA ASP A 134 13.28 -2.95 6.28
C ASP A 134 13.28 -3.77 5.00
N SER A 135 12.30 -3.46 4.14
CA SER A 135 12.09 -4.23 2.93
C SER A 135 11.42 -3.42 1.84
N PHE A 136 12.06 -3.44 0.67
CA PHE A 136 11.46 -2.99 -0.57
C PHE A 136 10.66 -4.13 -1.21
N MET A 137 9.50 -3.78 -1.76
CA MET A 137 8.55 -4.71 -2.35
C MET A 137 7.98 -4.15 -3.65
N ILE A 138 7.73 -5.06 -4.59
CA ILE A 138 7.00 -4.79 -5.83
C ILE A 138 5.78 -5.70 -5.84
N GLY A 139 4.62 -5.17 -6.16
CA GLY A 139 3.38 -5.95 -6.16
C GLY A 139 2.36 -5.47 -7.17
N ILE A 140 1.28 -6.25 -7.24
CA ILE A 140 0.07 -5.93 -7.99
C ILE A 140 -1.15 -6.19 -7.12
N GLY A 141 -2.06 -5.23 -7.13
CA GLY A 141 -3.37 -5.30 -6.51
C GLY A 141 -4.47 -5.40 -7.56
N ALA A 142 -5.61 -5.94 -7.14
CA ALA A 142 -6.85 -5.85 -7.88
C ALA A 142 -8.02 -5.73 -6.90
N GLY A 143 -9.10 -5.09 -7.33
CA GLY A 143 -10.28 -4.91 -6.51
C GLY A 143 -11.48 -4.46 -7.32
N TYR A 144 -12.56 -4.18 -6.60
CA TYR A 144 -13.76 -3.58 -7.17
C TYR A 144 -14.14 -2.38 -6.32
N LYS A 145 -14.29 -1.20 -6.93
CA LYS A 145 -14.68 0.05 -6.25
C LYS A 145 -16.10 0.44 -6.64
N TRP A 146 -17.00 0.47 -5.65
CA TRP A 146 -18.29 1.13 -5.79
C TRP A 146 -18.10 2.61 -5.50
N ASN A 147 -18.47 3.46 -6.45
CA ASN A 147 -18.50 4.90 -6.30
C ASN A 147 -19.96 5.35 -6.16
N PHE A 148 -20.32 6.00 -5.05
CA PHE A 148 -21.66 6.52 -4.81
C PHE A 148 -21.65 8.04 -4.95
N ASN A 149 -22.25 8.51 -6.05
CA ASN A 149 -22.43 9.92 -6.38
C ASN A 149 -21.11 10.73 -6.42
N ASP A 150 -20.00 10.11 -6.84
CA ASP A 150 -18.68 10.73 -6.87
C ASP A 150 -18.23 11.30 -5.51
N ARG A 151 -18.69 10.70 -4.40
CA ARG A 151 -18.34 11.14 -3.05
C ARG A 151 -17.95 9.98 -2.16
N PHE A 152 -18.88 9.07 -1.91
CA PHE A 152 -18.63 7.98 -0.98
C PHE A 152 -18.20 6.77 -1.78
N VAL A 153 -17.08 6.16 -1.39
CA VAL A 153 -16.60 4.96 -2.07
C VAL A 153 -16.36 3.83 -1.08
N ILE A 154 -16.54 2.61 -1.57
CA ILE A 154 -16.22 1.40 -0.81
C ILE A 154 -15.76 0.33 -1.80
N GLY A 155 -14.83 -0.52 -1.39
CA GLY A 155 -14.37 -1.58 -2.28
C GLY A 155 -13.50 -2.64 -1.61
N PRO A 156 -13.79 -3.94 -1.81
CA PRO A 156 -12.86 -4.98 -1.45
C PRO A 156 -11.67 -4.99 -2.42
N TYR A 157 -10.52 -5.38 -1.91
CA TYR A 157 -9.32 -5.56 -2.72
C TYR A 157 -8.44 -6.70 -2.20
N ALA A 158 -7.56 -7.16 -3.06
CA ALA A 158 -6.49 -8.09 -2.75
C ALA A 158 -5.20 -7.68 -3.47
N ASN A 159 -4.08 -7.93 -2.82
CA ASN A 159 -2.74 -7.57 -3.23
C ASN A 159 -1.83 -8.80 -3.09
N ILE A 160 -0.93 -8.95 -4.05
CA ILE A 160 0.22 -9.83 -3.97
C ILE A 160 1.49 -9.02 -4.22
N ALA A 161 2.51 -9.20 -3.37
CA ALA A 161 3.79 -8.52 -3.50
C ALA A 161 4.95 -9.48 -3.26
N ARG A 162 6.10 -9.17 -3.84
CA ARG A 162 7.36 -9.86 -3.58
C ARG A 162 8.26 -8.99 -2.72
N ASN A 163 8.79 -9.59 -1.65
CA ASN A 163 9.76 -9.00 -0.75
C ASN A 163 11.19 -9.29 -1.23
N PHE A 164 12.04 -8.26 -1.23
CA PHE A 164 13.42 -8.35 -1.67
C PHE A 164 14.45 -8.34 -0.53
N SER A 165 14.05 -8.24 0.74
CA SER A 165 14.95 -8.31 1.90
C SER A 165 15.29 -9.75 2.28
N ASP A 166 16.57 -10.11 2.27
CA ASP A 166 17.04 -11.45 2.66
C ASP A 166 16.69 -11.76 4.12
N GLU A 167 16.89 -10.80 5.02
CA GLU A 167 16.57 -10.96 6.45
C GLU A 167 15.09 -11.26 6.69
N VAL A 168 14.20 -10.56 5.99
CA VAL A 168 12.76 -10.83 6.07
C VAL A 168 12.42 -12.19 5.44
N LYS A 169 13.04 -12.55 4.32
CA LYS A 169 12.79 -13.84 3.62
C LYS A 169 13.26 -15.06 4.41
N ASP A 170 14.30 -14.92 5.21
CA ASP A 170 14.77 -16.00 6.08
C ASP A 170 13.77 -16.30 7.20
N ARG A 171 13.00 -15.29 7.61
CA ARG A 171 11.99 -15.43 8.68
C ARG A 171 10.57 -15.64 8.19
N PHE A 172 10.21 -15.03 7.06
CA PHE A 172 8.85 -14.98 6.53
C PHE A 172 8.82 -15.33 5.04
N SER A 173 7.63 -15.57 4.50
CA SER A 173 7.47 -15.82 3.06
C SER A 173 7.97 -14.64 2.23
N SER A 174 8.73 -14.93 1.17
CA SER A 174 9.15 -13.95 0.16
C SER A 174 7.99 -13.33 -0.63
N VAL A 175 6.81 -13.96 -0.58
CA VAL A 175 5.57 -13.45 -1.18
C VAL A 175 4.63 -13.02 -0.06
N GLU A 176 4.12 -11.80 -0.19
CA GLU A 176 3.14 -11.20 0.70
C GLU A 176 1.77 -11.13 0.03
N PHE A 177 0.75 -11.56 0.76
CA PHE A 177 -0.66 -11.45 0.43
C PHE A 177 -1.34 -10.52 1.42
N ASN A 178 -2.12 -9.58 0.90
CA ASN A 178 -2.90 -8.64 1.69
C ASN A 178 -4.26 -8.47 1.03
N ALA A 179 -5.32 -8.39 1.82
CA ALA A 179 -6.67 -8.10 1.36
C ALA A 179 -7.28 -7.02 2.25
N GLY A 180 -8.39 -6.43 1.82
CA GLY A 180 -8.98 -5.37 2.61
C GLY A 180 -10.33 -4.95 2.10
N LEU A 181 -10.93 -4.05 2.88
CA LEU A 181 -12.12 -3.32 2.51
C LEU A 181 -11.83 -1.84 2.73
N SER A 182 -11.66 -1.10 1.64
CA SER A 182 -11.46 0.34 1.70
C SER A 182 -12.81 1.04 1.80
N ILE A 183 -12.88 2.07 2.63
CA ILE A 183 -13.97 3.06 2.65
C ILE A 183 -13.34 4.42 2.46
N GLY A 184 -13.87 5.22 1.54
CA GLY A 184 -13.28 6.51 1.20
C GLY A 184 -14.30 7.61 0.96
N TYR A 185 -13.77 8.83 0.97
CA TYR A 185 -14.49 10.05 0.65
C TYR A 185 -13.73 10.87 -0.39
N ARG A 186 -14.44 11.25 -1.44
CA ARG A 186 -13.93 11.96 -2.60
C ARG A 186 -14.38 13.42 -2.60
N PHE A 187 -13.48 14.33 -2.95
CA PHE A 187 -13.68 15.78 -2.89
C PHE A 187 -13.01 16.52 -4.04
#